data_AF-A0AAN0LF06-F1
#
_entry.id   AF-A0AAN0LF06-F1
#
_cell.length_a   1.000
_cell.length_b   1.000
_cell.length_c   1.000
_cell.angle_alpha   90.00
_cell.angle_beta   90.00
_cell.angle_gamma   90.00
#
_symmetry.space_group_name_H-M   'P 1'
#
loop_
_entity.id
_entity.type
_entity.pdbx_description
1 polymer ?
#
loop_
_entity_poly.entity_id
_entity_poly.type
_entity_poly.pdbx_seq_one_letter_code
_entity_poly.pdbx_strand_id
1 'polypeptide(L)'
;MVDIATGLSMAAQAIGIAKDLREIDKGLDAGEFKAKMAELYSSLADVKMALADAQEELKARNQEIERLRASFAIKETTIKKDGFSMLAFEDGTPRGDPFCPVCEQKEGRLFHIAELSGGKSKCPNCQSEFGYVPRYLWQRG
;
A
#
# COMPACT_ATOMS: atom_id res chain seq x y z
N MET A 1 -15.42 5.17 11.69
CA MET A 1 -14.73 4.21 10.80
C MET A 1 -14.95 2.84 11.43
N VAL A 2 -15.81 2.03 10.81
CA VAL A 2 -16.03 0.68 11.27
C VAL A 2 -14.84 -0.13 10.77
N ASP A 3 -13.96 -0.56 11.67
CA ASP A 3 -12.86 -1.43 11.28
C ASP A 3 -13.37 -2.86 11.03
N ILE A 4 -12.56 -3.66 10.34
CA ILE A 4 -12.89 -5.06 10.03
C ILE A 4 -13.17 -5.85 11.33
N ALA A 5 -12.53 -5.51 12.45
CA ALA A 5 -12.75 -6.16 13.74
C ALA A 5 -14.16 -5.88 14.29
N THR A 6 -14.66 -4.67 14.08
CA THR A 6 -16.01 -4.24 14.45
C THR A 6 -17.05 -4.96 13.58
N GLY A 7 -16.80 -5.08 12.26
CA GLY A 7 -17.65 -5.87 11.37
C GLY A 7 -17.68 -7.36 11.72
N LEU A 8 -16.54 -7.94 12.11
CA LEU A 8 -16.45 -9.32 12.61
C LEU A 8 -17.23 -9.52 13.91
N SER A 9 -17.21 -8.54 14.82
CA SER A 9 -17.99 -8.58 16.06
C SER A 9 -19.51 -8.58 15.78
N MET A 10 -19.97 -7.74 14.85
CA MET A 10 -21.38 -7.72 14.42
C MET A 10 -21.79 -9.05 13.79
N ALA A 11 -20.93 -9.65 12.96
CA ALA A 11 -21.19 -10.96 12.37
C ALA A 11 -21.25 -12.07 13.45
N ALA A 12 -20.39 -12.01 14.46
CA ALA A 12 -20.42 -12.95 15.59
C ALA A 12 -21.73 -12.83 16.39
N GLN A 13 -22.26 -11.61 16.58
CA GLN A 13 -23.56 -11.38 17.21
C GLN A 13 -24.70 -11.96 16.37
N ALA A 14 -24.72 -11.72 15.06
CA ALA A 14 -25.71 -12.32 14.15
C ALA A 14 -25.68 -13.86 14.17
N ILE A 15 -24.49 -14.47 14.22
CA ILE A 15 -24.31 -15.91 14.37
C ILE A 15 -24.82 -16.40 15.73
N GLY A 16 -24.62 -15.63 16.80
CA GLY A 16 -25.17 -15.91 18.13
C GLY A 16 -26.69 -15.99 18.09
N ILE A 17 -27.35 -14.99 17.52
CA ILE A 17 -28.81 -14.97 17.38
C ILE A 17 -29.31 -16.15 16.54
N ALA A 18 -28.63 -16.48 15.44
CA ALA A 18 -28.96 -17.64 14.61
C ALA A 18 -28.79 -18.99 15.34
N LYS A 19 -27.82 -19.10 16.25
CA LYS A 19 -27.65 -20.27 17.11
C LYS A 19 -28.75 -20.36 18.15
N ASP A 20 -29.05 -19.25 18.82
CA ASP A 20 -30.17 -19.16 19.77
C ASP A 20 -31.47 -19.62 19.10
N LEU A 21 -31.69 -19.24 17.83
CA LEU A 21 -32.83 -19.65 17.03
C LEU A 21 -32.86 -21.14 16.66
N ARG A 22 -31.69 -21.77 16.52
CA ARG A 22 -31.55 -23.20 16.20
C ARG A 22 -31.70 -24.10 17.43
N GLU A 23 -31.34 -23.60 18.60
CA GLU A 23 -31.51 -24.31 19.88
C GLU A 23 -32.97 -24.29 20.39
N ILE A 24 -33.86 -23.57 19.69
CA ILE A 24 -35.30 -23.57 19.94
C ILE A 24 -35.92 -24.90 19.48
N ASP A 25 -35.74 -25.93 20.28
CA ASP A 25 -36.57 -27.12 20.25
C ASP A 25 -37.74 -26.89 21.25
N LYS A 26 -38.90 -26.47 20.72
CA LYS A 26 -40.25 -26.59 21.33
C LYS A 26 -40.73 -25.62 22.44
N GLY A 27 -40.19 -24.40 22.60
CA GLY A 27 -40.56 -23.55 23.75
C GLY A 27 -41.11 -22.13 23.52
N LEU A 28 -40.91 -21.53 22.34
CA LEU A 28 -41.12 -20.08 22.18
C LEU A 28 -42.53 -19.69 21.72
N ASP A 29 -43.10 -18.68 22.39
CA ASP A 29 -44.23 -17.91 21.89
C ASP A 29 -43.86 -17.28 20.53
N ALA A 30 -44.80 -17.27 19.58
CA ALA A 30 -44.66 -16.62 18.29
C ALA A 30 -44.21 -15.15 18.38
N GLY A 31 -44.52 -14.47 19.48
CA GLY A 31 -44.02 -13.12 19.77
C GLY A 31 -42.49 -13.07 19.93
N GLU A 32 -41.92 -13.98 20.72
CA GLU A 32 -40.48 -13.99 21.02
C GLU A 32 -39.66 -14.50 19.82
N PHE A 33 -40.20 -15.43 19.04
CA PHE A 33 -39.60 -15.81 17.74
C PHE A 33 -39.52 -14.63 16.77
N LYS A 34 -40.59 -13.84 16.64
CA LYS A 34 -40.60 -12.63 15.79
C LYS A 34 -39.61 -11.58 16.28
N ALA A 35 -39.46 -11.40 17.60
CA ALA A 35 -38.48 -10.49 18.16
C ALA A 35 -37.04 -10.90 17.81
N LYS A 36 -36.70 -12.20 17.96
CA LYS A 36 -35.37 -12.72 17.60
C LYS A 36 -35.08 -12.66 16.10
N MET A 37 -36.09 -12.87 15.26
CA MET A 37 -35.99 -12.64 13.81
C MET A 37 -35.68 -11.17 13.49
N ALA A 38 -36.37 -10.22 14.13
CA ALA A 38 -36.12 -8.79 13.94
C ALA A 38 -34.70 -8.40 14.39
N GLU A 39 -34.25 -8.94 15.53
CA GLU A 39 -32.89 -8.74 16.05
C GLU A 39 -31.84 -9.27 15.06
N LEU A 40 -32.06 -10.48 14.51
CA LEU A 40 -31.19 -11.05 13.48
C LEU A 40 -31.13 -10.19 12.23
N TYR A 41 -32.27 -9.71 11.73
CA TYR A 41 -32.31 -8.84 10.55
C TYR A 41 -31.57 -7.51 10.78
N SER A 42 -31.70 -6.92 11.97
CA SER A 42 -30.95 -5.72 12.34
C SER A 42 -29.45 -6.00 12.34
N SER A 43 -29.03 -7.07 13.03
CA SER A 43 -27.62 -7.47 13.10
C SER A 43 -27.02 -7.74 11.70
N LEU A 44 -27.77 -8.37 10.81
CA LEU A 44 -27.34 -8.59 9.42
C LEU A 44 -27.25 -7.30 8.60
N ALA A 45 -28.14 -6.33 8.84
CA ALA A 45 -28.06 -5.02 8.20
C ALA A 45 -26.80 -4.28 8.63
N ASP A 46 -26.46 -4.32 9.93
CA ASP A 46 -25.26 -3.71 10.47
C ASP A 46 -23.99 -4.35 9.88
N VAL A 47 -23.95 -5.69 9.76
CA VAL A 47 -22.87 -6.41 9.08
C VAL A 47 -22.74 -5.98 7.61
N LYS A 48 -23.86 -5.82 6.91
CA LYS A 48 -23.85 -5.39 5.50
C LYS A 48 -23.26 -3.98 5.37
N MET A 49 -23.61 -3.06 6.27
CA MET A 49 -23.05 -1.71 6.30
C MET A 49 -21.55 -1.74 6.58
N ALA A 50 -21.12 -2.49 7.60
CA ALA A 50 -19.70 -2.66 7.94
C ALA A 50 -18.88 -3.21 6.76
N LEU A 51 -19.44 -4.16 6.00
CA LEU A 51 -18.77 -4.73 4.82
C LEU A 51 -18.71 -3.74 3.66
N ALA A 52 -19.75 -2.92 3.45
CA ALA A 52 -19.75 -1.88 2.43
C ALA A 52 -18.66 -0.83 2.71
N ASP A 53 -18.56 -0.38 3.96
CA ASP A 53 -17.52 0.55 4.40
C ASP A 53 -16.11 -0.03 4.20
N ALA A 54 -15.91 -1.30 4.58
CA ALA A 54 -14.63 -1.99 4.37
C ALA A 54 -14.27 -2.14 2.89
N GLN A 55 -15.25 -2.42 2.02
CA GLN A 55 -15.04 -2.50 0.57
C GLN A 55 -14.63 -1.14 -0.02
N GLU A 56 -15.23 -0.05 0.45
CA GLU A 56 -14.86 1.30 0.03
C GLU A 56 -13.41 1.64 0.45
N GLU A 57 -13.04 1.33 1.70
CA GLU A 57 -11.66 1.56 2.18
C GLU A 57 -10.64 0.72 1.38
N LEU A 58 -10.92 -0.56 1.14
CA LEU A 58 -10.06 -1.42 0.33
C LEU A 58 -9.90 -0.87 -1.09
N LYS A 59 -10.97 -0.38 -1.70
CA LYS A 59 -10.92 0.24 -3.04
C LYS A 59 -10.04 1.48 -3.02
N ALA A 60 -10.21 2.36 -2.03
CA ALA A 60 -9.40 3.57 -1.89
C ALA A 60 -7.91 3.23 -1.69
N ARG A 61 -7.59 2.24 -0.85
CA ARG A 61 -6.21 1.80 -0.63
C ARG A 61 -5.60 1.15 -1.85
N ASN A 62 -6.35 0.33 -2.59
CA ASN A 62 -5.87 -0.24 -3.86
C ASN A 62 -5.60 0.84 -4.91
N GLN A 63 -6.46 1.85 -5.03
CA GLN A 63 -6.22 2.97 -5.93
C GLN A 63 -4.94 3.74 -5.56
N GLU A 64 -4.70 3.95 -4.27
CA GLU A 64 -3.48 4.58 -3.80
C GLU A 64 -2.23 3.72 -4.06
N ILE A 65 -2.32 2.40 -3.84
CA ILE A 65 -1.24 1.46 -4.18
C ILE A 65 -0.93 1.53 -5.68
N GLU A 66 -1.93 1.51 -6.55
CA GLU A 66 -1.72 1.62 -8.00
C GLU A 66 -1.15 2.98 -8.40
N ARG A 67 -1.61 4.08 -7.78
CA ARG A 67 -1.03 5.42 -7.97
C ARG A 67 0.45 5.44 -7.59
N LEU A 68 0.78 4.88 -6.42
CA LEU A 68 2.16 4.78 -5.95
C LEU A 68 2.99 3.91 -6.90
N ARG A 69 2.53 2.72 -7.27
CA ARG A 69 3.19 1.85 -8.25
C ARG A 69 3.47 2.58 -9.57
N ALA A 70 2.50 3.32 -10.09
CA ALA A 70 2.67 4.12 -11.29
C ALA A 70 3.73 5.23 -11.11
N SER A 71 3.84 5.83 -9.92
CA SER A 71 4.87 6.82 -9.60
C SER A 71 6.27 6.23 -9.41
N PHE A 72 6.36 4.94 -9.03
CA PHE A 72 7.63 4.22 -8.82
C PHE A 72 8.10 3.45 -10.06
N ALA A 73 7.28 3.32 -11.10
CA ALA A 73 7.71 2.75 -12.37
C ALA A 73 8.70 3.69 -13.04
N ILE A 74 9.99 3.53 -12.73
CA ILE A 74 11.07 4.12 -13.53
C ILE A 74 10.92 3.51 -14.93
N LYS A 75 10.44 4.34 -15.87
CA LYS A 75 10.15 3.95 -17.25
C LYS A 75 11.40 3.64 -18.08
N GLU A 76 12.58 3.84 -17.49
CA GLU A 76 13.86 3.71 -18.16
C GLU A 76 14.68 2.59 -17.56
N THR A 77 15.41 1.87 -18.42
CA THR A 77 16.30 0.79 -18.03
C THR A 77 17.38 1.32 -17.08
N THR A 78 17.44 0.75 -15.87
CA THR A 78 18.52 1.04 -14.91
C THR A 78 19.56 -0.07 -14.91
N ILE A 79 20.83 0.29 -14.81
CA ILE A 79 21.94 -0.65 -14.64
C ILE A 79 22.67 -0.38 -13.32
N LYS A 80 23.39 -1.38 -12.82
CA LYS A 80 24.30 -1.22 -11.68
C LYS A 80 25.73 -1.09 -12.16
N LYS A 81 26.39 0.00 -11.78
CA LYS A 81 27.80 0.26 -12.10
C LYS A 81 28.51 0.87 -10.89
N ASP A 82 29.67 0.32 -10.56
CA ASP A 82 30.53 0.78 -9.46
C ASP A 82 29.79 0.96 -8.11
N GLY A 83 28.81 0.08 -7.84
CA GLY A 83 28.01 0.08 -6.62
C GLY A 83 26.79 1.00 -6.63
N PHE A 84 26.55 1.75 -7.71
CA PHE A 84 25.41 2.65 -7.87
C PHE A 84 24.45 2.16 -8.95
N SER A 85 23.15 2.38 -8.75
CA SER A 85 22.15 2.26 -9.80
C SER A 85 22.16 3.54 -10.65
N MET A 86 22.05 3.41 -11.97
CA MET A 86 22.09 4.53 -12.93
C MET A 86 21.14 4.27 -14.08
N LEU A 87 20.78 5.30 -14.84
CA LEU A 87 20.09 5.12 -16.11
C LEU A 87 21.02 4.47 -17.14
N ALA A 88 20.45 3.78 -18.11
CA ALA A 88 21.17 3.20 -19.23
C ALA A 88 20.67 3.74 -20.57
N PHE A 89 21.57 3.84 -21.54
CA PHE A 89 21.19 3.93 -22.94
C PHE A 89 20.63 2.58 -23.44
N GLU A 90 20.06 2.57 -24.65
CA GLU A 90 19.51 1.35 -25.27
C GLU A 90 20.56 0.24 -25.43
N ASP A 91 21.84 0.60 -25.57
CA ASP A 91 22.96 -0.35 -25.67
C ASP A 91 23.47 -0.87 -24.31
N GLY A 92 22.82 -0.50 -23.21
CA GLY A 92 23.17 -0.94 -21.86
C GLY A 92 24.34 -0.20 -21.21
N THR A 93 24.84 0.87 -21.83
CA THR A 93 25.89 1.71 -21.22
C THR A 93 25.31 2.74 -20.24
N PRO A 94 26.09 3.18 -19.23
CA PRO A 94 25.60 4.13 -18.23
C PRO A 94 25.31 5.52 -18.82
N ARG A 95 24.24 6.14 -18.32
CA ARG A 95 23.75 7.46 -18.72
C ARG A 95 23.57 8.38 -17.52
N GLY A 96 24.15 9.57 -17.63
CA GLY A 96 24.00 10.63 -16.63
C GLY A 96 24.62 10.32 -15.26
N ASP A 97 24.01 10.90 -14.23
CA ASP A 97 24.45 10.77 -12.84
C ASP A 97 23.83 9.53 -12.16
N PRO A 98 24.49 8.92 -11.16
CA PRO A 98 23.96 7.79 -10.43
C PRO A 98 22.87 8.21 -9.45
N PHE A 99 22.06 7.24 -9.07
CA PHE A 99 21.07 7.38 -8.02
C PHE A 99 21.67 7.19 -6.63
N CYS A 100 21.06 7.82 -5.63
CA CYS A 100 21.45 7.67 -4.23
C CYS A 100 21.13 6.26 -3.72
N PRO A 101 22.15 5.46 -3.31
CA PRO A 101 21.93 4.09 -2.85
C PRO A 101 21.18 4.02 -1.52
N VAL A 102 21.25 5.07 -0.69
CA VAL A 102 20.52 5.12 0.59
C VAL A 102 19.02 5.25 0.36
N CYS A 103 18.60 6.17 -0.52
CA CYS A 103 17.17 6.34 -0.86
C CYS A 103 16.65 5.14 -1.64
N GLU A 104 17.46 4.57 -2.53
CA GLU A 104 17.08 3.35 -3.24
C GLU A 104 16.81 2.19 -2.26
N GLN A 105 17.72 1.93 -1.32
CA GLN A 105 17.60 0.80 -0.40
C GLN A 105 16.53 1.01 0.69
N LYS A 106 16.41 2.22 1.23
CA LYS A 106 15.47 2.50 2.33
C LYS A 106 14.05 2.82 1.85
N GLU A 107 13.92 3.49 0.72
CA GLU A 107 12.65 4.06 0.25
C GLU A 107 12.22 3.51 -1.11
N GLY A 108 13.06 2.75 -1.82
CA GLY A 108 12.80 2.33 -3.20
C GLY A 108 12.76 3.50 -4.19
N ARG A 109 13.33 4.66 -3.82
CA ARG A 109 13.29 5.89 -4.62
C ARG A 109 14.62 6.20 -5.26
N LEU A 110 14.58 6.49 -6.56
CA LEU A 110 15.76 6.86 -7.34
C LEU A 110 15.88 8.38 -7.44
N PHE A 111 16.79 8.95 -6.67
CA PHE A 111 17.16 10.37 -6.74
C PHE A 111 18.59 10.50 -7.24
N HIS A 112 18.81 11.29 -8.29
CA HIS A 112 20.17 11.56 -8.76
C HIS A 112 20.98 12.27 -7.67
N ILE A 113 22.22 11.83 -7.48
CA ILE A 113 23.17 12.48 -6.59
C ILE A 113 23.60 13.79 -7.25
N ALA A 114 23.47 14.91 -6.52
CA ALA A 114 23.86 16.22 -7.02
C ALA A 114 25.33 16.51 -6.72
N GLU A 115 25.99 17.22 -7.63
CA GLU A 115 27.30 17.81 -7.36
C GLU A 115 27.18 19.05 -6.49
N LEU A 116 28.05 19.14 -5.48
CA LEU A 116 28.34 20.37 -4.76
C LEU A 116 29.71 20.91 -5.21
N SER A 117 29.90 22.22 -5.03
CA SER A 117 31.17 22.87 -5.33
C SER A 117 32.35 22.19 -4.60
N GLY A 118 33.46 22.00 -5.31
CA GLY A 118 34.67 21.40 -4.73
C GLY A 118 34.73 19.87 -4.76
N GLY A 119 33.99 19.22 -5.65
CA GLY A 119 34.09 17.77 -5.90
C GLY A 119 33.38 16.88 -4.86
N LYS A 120 32.59 17.48 -3.97
CA LYS A 120 31.73 16.74 -3.04
C LYS A 120 30.39 16.45 -3.70
N SER A 121 29.83 15.27 -3.50
CA SER A 121 28.52 14.91 -4.04
C SER A 121 27.54 14.64 -2.90
N LYS A 122 26.28 15.09 -3.05
CA LYS A 122 25.26 14.97 -2.00
C LYS A 122 23.90 14.61 -2.57
N CYS A 123 23.18 13.74 -1.87
CA CYS A 123 21.79 13.44 -2.23
C CYS A 123 20.87 14.62 -1.84
N PRO A 124 20.03 15.15 -2.75
CA PRO A 124 19.10 16.22 -2.43
C PRO A 124 17.97 15.77 -1.48
N ASN A 125 17.64 14.48 -1.44
CA ASN A 125 16.58 13.93 -0.58
C ASN A 125 17.08 13.64 0.84
N CYS A 126 17.94 12.63 1.00
CA CYS A 126 18.40 12.18 2.33
C CYS A 126 19.64 12.91 2.87
N GLN A 127 20.22 13.83 2.11
CA GLN A 127 21.41 14.61 2.49
C GLN A 127 22.69 13.79 2.75
N SER A 128 22.73 12.51 2.37
CA SER A 128 23.95 11.70 2.46
C SER A 128 25.04 12.23 1.52
N GLU A 129 26.28 12.27 2.02
CA GLU A 129 27.46 12.72 1.28
C GLU A 129 28.21 11.53 0.68
N PHE A 130 28.73 11.73 -0.53
CA PHE A 130 29.47 10.74 -1.30
C PHE A 130 30.79 11.34 -1.76
N GLY A 131 31.88 10.61 -1.53
CA GLY A 131 33.23 11.03 -1.92
C GLY A 131 33.47 10.91 -3.43
N TYR A 132 33.44 9.68 -3.95
CA TYR A 132 33.52 9.42 -5.38
C TYR A 132 32.17 8.96 -5.92
N VAL A 133 31.75 9.57 -7.02
CA VAL A 133 30.50 9.28 -7.70
C VAL A 133 30.79 9.23 -9.21
N PRO A 134 30.63 8.08 -9.89
CA PRO A 134 30.91 7.97 -11.32
C PRO A 134 29.88 8.80 -12.09
N ARG A 135 30.30 9.60 -13.07
CA ARG A 135 29.38 10.41 -13.88
C ARG A 135 29.60 10.17 -15.36
N TYR A 136 28.49 10.10 -16.09
CA TYR A 136 28.47 9.84 -17.52
C TYR A 136 27.68 10.91 -18.26
N LEU A 137 27.80 10.93 -19.58
CA LEU A 137 27.07 11.86 -20.41
C LEU A 137 25.56 11.54 -20.36
N TRP A 138 24.74 12.58 -20.30
CA TRP A 138 23.28 12.48 -20.32
C TRP A 138 22.72 12.20 -21.72
N GLN A 139 23.45 12.63 -22.74
CA GLN A 139 23.12 12.52 -24.16
C GLN A 139 24.38 12.13 -24.93
N ARG A 140 24.21 11.39 -26.03
CA ARG A 140 25.25 11.18 -27.03
C ARG A 140 25.08 12.24 -28.11
N GLY A 141 26.19 12.86 -28.50
CA GLY A 141 26.22 13.72 -29.69
C GLY A 141 26.07 12.91 -30.97
#